data_AF-A0A167GQ77-F1
#
_entry.id   AF-A0A167GQ77-F1
#
_cell.length_a   1.000
_cell.length_b   1.000
_cell.length_c   1.000
_cell.angle_alpha   90.00
_cell.angle_beta   90.00
_cell.angle_gamma   90.00
#
_symmetry.space_group_name_H-M   'P 1'
#
loop_
_entity.id
_entity.type
_entity.pdbx_description
1 polymer ?
#
loop_
_entity_poly.entity_id
_entity_poly.type
_entity_poly.pdbx_seq_one_letter_code
_entity_poly.pdbx_strand_id
1 'polypeptide(L)'
;MKAIIRRSLLFGLLAGASLPAFADLASKLEGLVGYVIADSKTIKGWYDEDSSEKEESSFKGCKHGRKIIFTDNKVLTCAEYGYQYAYRPTAIILAKPIEYQGKTYYDFKMIVEDEVYDMRR
;
A
#
# COMPACT_ATOMS: atom_id res chain seq x y z
N MET A 1 -28.39 -38.17 -52.75
CA MET A 1 -28.83 -37.15 -51.77
C MET A 1 -27.75 -36.97 -50.72
N LYS A 2 -27.11 -35.79 -50.64
CA LYS A 2 -26.32 -35.35 -49.47
C LYS A 2 -26.33 -33.81 -49.43
N ALA A 3 -26.61 -33.29 -48.25
CA ALA A 3 -27.12 -31.95 -48.00
C ALA A 3 -26.04 -30.86 -48.00
N ILE A 4 -26.47 -29.65 -48.39
CA ILE A 4 -25.77 -28.38 -48.30
C ILE A 4 -25.73 -27.94 -46.82
N ILE A 5 -24.55 -27.63 -46.28
CA ILE A 5 -24.40 -26.97 -44.98
C ILE A 5 -23.59 -25.68 -45.20
N ARG A 6 -24.29 -24.54 -45.13
CA ARG A 6 -23.70 -23.19 -45.12
C ARG A 6 -22.95 -22.99 -43.81
N ARG A 7 -21.63 -22.87 -43.85
CA ARG A 7 -20.82 -22.39 -42.72
C ARG A 7 -20.83 -20.86 -42.71
N SER A 8 -21.82 -20.26 -42.05
CA SER A 8 -21.69 -18.89 -41.56
C SER A 8 -20.76 -18.91 -40.36
N LEU A 9 -19.47 -18.62 -40.57
CA LEU A 9 -18.53 -18.35 -39.48
C LEU A 9 -18.69 -16.88 -39.07
N LEU A 10 -19.40 -16.69 -37.96
CA LEU A 10 -19.53 -15.41 -37.27
C LEU A 10 -18.16 -14.86 -36.89
N PHE A 11 -17.92 -13.64 -37.35
CA PHE A 11 -16.86 -12.74 -36.92
C PHE A 11 -17.16 -12.29 -35.48
N GLY A 12 -16.49 -12.88 -34.49
CA GLY A 12 -16.59 -12.49 -33.08
C GLY A 12 -15.43 -11.57 -32.69
N LEU A 13 -15.66 -10.26 -32.76
CA LEU A 13 -14.75 -9.20 -32.37
C LEU A 13 -14.47 -9.27 -30.85
N LEU A 14 -13.30 -9.79 -30.45
CA LEU A 14 -12.78 -9.64 -29.08
C LEU A 14 -12.33 -8.19 -28.87
N ALA A 15 -13.28 -7.30 -28.60
CA ALA A 15 -12.98 -5.98 -28.07
C ALA A 15 -12.58 -6.13 -26.59
N GLY A 16 -11.29 -6.33 -26.34
CA GLY A 16 -10.71 -6.28 -24.99
C GLY A 16 -10.80 -4.85 -24.45
N ALA A 17 -11.85 -4.56 -23.68
CA ALA A 17 -11.94 -3.32 -22.93
C ALA A 17 -10.91 -3.34 -21.80
N SER A 18 -9.77 -2.66 -21.99
CA SER A 18 -8.84 -2.35 -20.91
C SER A 18 -9.54 -1.38 -19.94
N LEU A 19 -9.93 -1.86 -18.76
CA LEU A 19 -10.53 -1.04 -17.71
C LEU A 19 -9.55 0.02 -17.18
N PRO A 20 -10.04 1.14 -16.63
CA PRO A 20 -9.24 2.33 -16.36
C PRO A 20 -8.47 2.20 -15.04
N ALA A 21 -7.16 1.96 -15.11
CA ALA A 21 -6.27 2.00 -13.94
C ALA A 21 -6.20 3.40 -13.28
N PHE A 22 -6.61 4.46 -13.99
CA PHE A 22 -6.52 5.84 -13.51
C PHE A 22 -7.53 6.20 -12.41
N ALA A 23 -8.67 5.51 -12.33
CA ALA A 23 -9.68 5.81 -11.32
C ALA A 23 -9.20 5.44 -9.91
N ASP A 24 -8.45 4.35 -9.78
CA ASP A 24 -7.98 3.83 -8.49
C ASP A 24 -6.97 4.76 -7.82
N LEU A 25 -5.97 5.24 -8.57
CA LEU A 25 -4.92 6.09 -8.02
C LEU A 25 -5.48 7.44 -7.54
N ALA A 26 -6.35 8.09 -8.32
CA ALA A 26 -6.93 9.37 -7.93
C ALA A 26 -7.72 9.25 -6.62
N SER A 27 -8.53 8.20 -6.49
CA SER A 27 -9.28 7.92 -5.26
C SER A 27 -8.37 7.61 -4.07
N LYS A 28 -7.31 6.82 -4.26
CA LYS A 28 -6.31 6.56 -3.19
C LYS A 28 -5.62 7.86 -2.75
N LEU A 29 -5.23 8.74 -3.68
CA LEU A 29 -4.56 10.01 -3.39
C LEU A 29 -5.48 11.07 -2.78
N GLU A 30 -6.78 11.04 -3.07
CA GLU A 30 -7.77 11.97 -2.48
C GLU A 30 -7.78 11.88 -0.94
N GLY A 31 -7.65 10.68 -0.38
CA GLY A 31 -7.52 10.46 1.06
C GLY A 31 -6.23 11.00 1.69
N LEU A 32 -5.28 11.44 0.86
CA LEU A 32 -3.96 11.95 1.26
C LEU A 32 -3.83 13.47 1.12
N VAL A 33 -4.91 14.17 0.79
CA VAL A 33 -4.91 15.64 0.76
C VAL A 33 -4.50 16.20 2.12
N GLY A 34 -3.54 17.13 2.11
CA GLY A 34 -3.00 17.78 3.31
C GLY A 34 -1.82 17.03 3.97
N TYR A 35 -1.50 15.81 3.53
CA TYR A 35 -0.24 15.18 3.91
C TYR A 35 0.91 15.73 3.06
N VAL A 36 2.10 15.76 3.67
CA VAL A 36 3.36 16.02 2.97
C VAL A 36 4.24 14.77 3.04
N ILE A 37 5.09 14.58 2.04
CA ILE A 37 6.16 13.57 2.11
C ILE A 37 7.16 14.05 3.16
N ALA A 38 7.19 13.34 4.28
CA ALA A 38 8.10 13.60 5.38
C ALA A 38 9.45 12.90 5.19
N ASP A 39 9.44 11.72 4.56
CA ASP A 39 10.64 10.92 4.33
C ASP A 39 10.42 9.84 3.25
N SER A 40 11.51 9.24 2.76
CA SER A 40 11.50 8.08 1.87
C SER A 40 12.61 7.12 2.31
N LYS A 41 12.24 5.91 2.74
CA LYS A 41 13.15 4.98 3.40
C LYS A 41 13.04 3.57 2.87
N THR A 42 14.11 2.80 2.96
CA THR A 42 14.06 1.35 2.70
C THR A 42 13.66 0.60 3.97
N ILE A 43 12.68 -0.29 3.87
CA ILE A 43 12.32 -1.20 4.97
C ILE A 43 13.43 -2.24 5.13
N LYS A 44 13.98 -2.32 6.36
CA LYS A 44 14.96 -3.33 6.77
C LYS A 44 14.28 -4.60 7.26
N GLY A 45 13.15 -4.47 7.95
CA GLY A 45 12.46 -5.60 8.58
C GLY A 45 11.34 -5.14 9.51
N TRP A 46 10.81 -6.05 10.31
CA TRP A 46 9.74 -5.74 11.26
C TRP A 46 9.73 -6.72 12.44
N TYR A 47 9.01 -6.36 13.51
CA TYR A 47 8.72 -7.24 14.63
C TYR A 47 7.36 -6.93 15.24
N ASP A 48 6.72 -7.95 15.81
CA ASP A 48 5.45 -7.81 16.52
C ASP A 48 5.72 -7.67 18.03
N GLU A 49 4.94 -6.86 18.75
CA GLU A 49 5.16 -6.62 20.18
C GLU A 49 5.09 -7.90 21.02
N ASP A 50 4.25 -8.85 20.63
CA ASP A 50 4.06 -10.13 21.31
C ASP A 50 5.04 -11.22 20.84
N SER A 51 5.99 -10.88 19.96
CA SER A 51 6.92 -11.85 19.38
C SER A 51 8.38 -11.47 19.62
N SER A 52 9.16 -12.45 20.04
CA SER A 52 10.62 -12.35 20.08
C SER A 52 11.25 -12.41 18.67
N GLU A 53 10.46 -12.82 17.68
CA GLU A 53 10.93 -13.01 16.31
C GLU A 53 10.95 -11.67 15.57
N LYS A 54 12.13 -11.34 15.04
CA LYS A 54 12.33 -10.23 14.12
C LYS A 54 12.46 -10.80 12.72
N GLU A 55 11.69 -10.26 11.80
CA GLU A 55 11.86 -10.57 10.40
C GLU A 55 12.81 -9.56 9.75
N GLU A 56 13.76 -10.08 8.98
CA GLU A 56 14.67 -9.26 8.21
C GLU A 56 14.37 -9.37 6.71
N SER A 57 14.59 -8.27 6.01
CA SER A 57 14.57 -8.14 4.55
C SER A 57 13.23 -8.31 3.83
N SER A 58 12.16 -8.79 4.47
CA SER A 58 10.81 -8.74 3.90
C SER A 58 9.86 -7.87 4.71
N PHE A 59 8.98 -7.19 3.98
CA PHE A 59 7.79 -6.54 4.51
C PHE A 59 6.61 -7.50 4.31
N LYS A 60 5.85 -7.75 5.37
CA LYS A 60 4.66 -8.63 5.36
C LYS A 60 3.36 -7.87 5.67
N GLY A 61 3.30 -6.60 5.28
CA GLY A 61 2.19 -5.73 5.64
C GLY A 61 2.18 -5.32 7.11
N CYS A 62 1.09 -4.68 7.50
CA CYS A 62 0.82 -4.25 8.86
C CYS A 62 -0.04 -5.24 9.65
N LYS A 63 0.37 -5.46 10.90
CA LYS A 63 -0.48 -5.95 11.99
C LYS A 63 -0.58 -4.82 12.99
N HIS A 64 -1.73 -4.62 13.64
CA HIS A 64 -1.84 -3.57 14.65
C HIS A 64 -0.76 -3.72 15.73
N GLY A 65 0.05 -2.67 15.93
CA GLY A 65 1.19 -2.68 16.86
C GLY A 65 2.52 -3.20 16.29
N ARG A 66 2.54 -3.79 15.09
CA ARG A 66 3.79 -4.17 14.41
C ARG A 66 4.71 -2.98 14.23
N LYS A 67 5.99 -3.18 14.52
CA LYS A 67 7.03 -2.16 14.38
C LYS A 67 7.84 -2.42 13.12
N ILE A 68 7.78 -1.47 12.19
CA ILE A 68 8.53 -1.47 10.93
C ILE A 68 9.86 -0.78 11.15
N ILE A 69 10.96 -1.47 10.86
CA ILE A 69 12.33 -0.97 11.02
C ILE A 69 12.86 -0.55 9.65
N PHE A 70 13.39 0.67 9.55
CA PHE A 70 14.04 1.17 8.35
C PHE A 70 15.56 0.97 8.40
N THR A 71 16.23 1.12 7.25
CA THR A 71 17.69 0.96 7.16
C THR A 71 18.49 1.98 7.99
N ASP A 72 17.90 3.12 8.34
CA ASP A 72 18.48 4.11 9.26
C ASP A 72 18.16 3.83 10.75
N ASN A 73 17.64 2.64 11.05
CA ASN A 73 17.21 2.17 12.36
C ASN A 73 16.07 2.98 13.00
N LYS A 74 15.41 3.88 12.27
CA LYS A 74 14.15 4.48 12.73
C LYS A 74 13.03 3.44 12.64
N VAL A 75 11.96 3.69 13.41
CA VAL A 75 10.81 2.79 13.52
C VAL A 75 9.51 3.56 13.32
N LEU A 76 8.55 2.93 12.63
CA LEU A 76 7.15 3.31 12.65
C LEU A 76 6.30 2.14 13.14
N THR A 77 5.21 2.43 13.83
CA THR A 77 4.32 1.40 14.38
C THR A 77 3.01 1.37 13.59
N CYS A 78 2.60 0.22 13.09
CA CYS A 78 1.33 0.06 12.37
C CYS A 78 0.14 0.35 13.28
N ALA A 79 -0.79 1.19 12.81
CA ALA A 79 -2.04 1.54 13.48
C ALA A 79 -3.25 0.75 12.96
N GLU A 80 -3.04 -0.10 11.96
CA GLU A 80 -4.09 -0.89 11.31
C GLU A 80 -3.58 -2.29 10.93
N TYR A 81 -4.44 -3.04 10.23
CA TYR A 81 -4.11 -4.32 9.62
C TYR A 81 -4.13 -4.19 8.10
N GLY A 82 -3.13 -4.77 7.44
CA GLY A 82 -3.11 -4.90 5.98
C GLY A 82 -2.02 -5.87 5.56
N TYR A 83 -2.28 -6.66 4.53
CA TYR A 83 -1.38 -7.72 4.09
C TYR A 83 -0.74 -7.38 2.76
N GLN A 84 0.58 -7.51 2.70
CA GLN A 84 1.37 -7.35 1.48
C GLN A 84 2.66 -8.11 1.66
N TYR A 85 3.27 -8.58 0.58
CA TYR A 85 4.62 -9.12 0.64
C TYR A 85 5.51 -8.34 -0.31
N ALA A 86 6.61 -7.78 0.21
CA ALA A 86 7.60 -7.12 -0.62
C ALA A 86 9.01 -7.32 -0.04
N TYR A 87 10.00 -7.52 -0.90
CA TYR A 87 11.40 -7.69 -0.50
C TYR A 87 12.11 -6.34 -0.44
N ARG A 88 12.53 -5.93 0.75
CA ARG A 88 13.22 -4.65 1.05
C ARG A 88 12.62 -3.43 0.31
N PRO A 89 11.30 -3.21 0.36
CA PRO A 89 10.68 -2.16 -0.43
C PRO A 89 11.06 -0.77 0.07
N THR A 90 10.85 0.22 -0.80
CA THR A 90 10.83 1.63 -0.40
C THR A 90 9.49 1.96 0.23
N ALA A 91 9.51 2.67 1.34
CA ALA A 91 8.37 3.21 2.05
C ALA A 91 8.40 4.74 1.97
N ILE A 92 7.32 5.34 1.49
CA ILE A 92 7.10 6.78 1.52
C ILE A 92 6.35 7.13 2.80
N ILE A 93 6.95 7.94 3.66
CA ILE A 93 6.36 8.35 4.93
C ILE A 93 5.68 9.70 4.71
N LEU A 94 4.39 9.73 5.03
CA LEU A 94 3.55 10.91 4.94
C LEU A 94 3.22 11.43 6.33
N ALA A 95 3.16 12.75 6.49
CA ALA A 95 2.76 13.39 7.74
C ALA A 95 1.76 14.52 7.49
N LYS A 96 0.76 14.64 8.35
CA LYS A 96 -0.19 15.75 8.36
C LYS A 96 -0.30 16.33 9.78
N PRO A 97 -0.04 17.62 9.98
CA PRO A 97 -0.23 18.25 11.29
C PRO A 97 -1.73 18.33 11.62
N ILE A 98 -2.08 18.02 12.86
CA ILE A 98 -3.43 18.13 13.42
C ILE A 98 -3.35 18.99 14.67
N GLU A 99 -4.06 20.11 14.67
CA GLU A 99 -4.16 20.97 15.85
C GLU A 99 -5.34 20.52 16.71
N TYR A 100 -5.08 20.19 17.97
CA TYR A 100 -6.10 19.84 18.95
C TYR A 100 -5.77 20.47 20.30
N GLN A 101 -6.69 21.27 20.84
CA GLN A 101 -6.54 21.98 22.13
C GLN A 101 -5.23 22.79 22.24
N GLY A 102 -4.83 23.47 21.17
CA GLY A 102 -3.60 24.29 21.14
C GLY A 102 -2.30 23.48 21.10
N LYS A 103 -2.38 22.16 20.88
CA LYS A 103 -1.22 21.28 20.66
C LYS A 103 -1.24 20.74 19.24
N THR A 104 -0.06 20.65 18.62
CA THR A 104 0.11 20.02 17.31
C THR A 104 0.46 18.55 17.47
N TYR A 105 -0.40 17.70 16.94
CA TYR A 105 -0.17 16.27 16.74
C TYR A 105 0.14 16.03 15.26
N TYR A 106 0.64 14.84 14.96
CA TYR A 106 0.88 14.43 13.59
C TYR A 106 0.18 13.11 13.35
N ASP A 107 -0.58 13.07 12.26
CA ASP A 107 -1.06 11.83 11.70
C ASP A 107 -0.06 11.35 10.65
N PHE A 108 0.28 10.07 10.71
CA PHE A 108 1.31 9.46 9.89
C PHE A 108 0.71 8.36 9.02
N LYS A 109 1.09 8.36 7.75
CA LYS A 109 0.83 7.26 6.84
C LYS A 109 2.14 6.75 6.25
N MET A 110 2.15 5.49 5.85
CA MET A 110 3.27 4.88 5.13
C MET A 110 2.73 4.25 3.85
N ILE A 111 3.29 4.63 2.70
CA ILE A 111 2.97 3.97 1.43
C ILE A 111 4.06 2.97 1.13
N VAL A 112 3.69 1.73 0.84
CA VAL A 112 4.59 0.69 0.35
C VAL A 112 3.99 0.11 -0.93
N GLU A 113 4.71 0.26 -2.04
CA GLU A 113 4.17 -0.01 -3.38
C GLU A 113 2.92 0.84 -3.64
N ASP A 114 1.74 0.23 -3.76
CA ASP A 114 0.46 0.88 -4.02
C ASP A 114 -0.49 0.90 -2.81
N GLU A 115 -0.04 0.38 -1.67
CA GLU A 115 -0.83 0.28 -0.44
C GLU A 115 -0.47 1.37 0.55
N VAL A 116 -1.49 1.95 1.18
CA VAL A 116 -1.38 3.02 2.16
C VAL A 116 -1.70 2.45 3.54
N TYR A 117 -0.79 2.67 4.48
CA TYR A 117 -0.93 2.19 5.85
C TYR A 117 -1.05 3.32 6.87
N ASP A 118 -1.98 3.19 7.82
CA ASP A 118 -2.06 4.07 8.98
C ASP A 118 -0.97 3.74 10.01
N MET A 119 -0.25 4.76 10.49
CA MET A 119 0.95 4.60 11.31
C MET A 119 0.94 5.47 12.57
N ARG A 120 1.76 5.08 13.54
CA ARG A 120 2.02 5.79 14.80
C ARG A 120 3.52 5.96 15.00
N ARG A 121 3.90 7.03 15.69
CA ARG A 121 5.28 7.32 16.09
C ARG A 121 5.41 7.44 17.59
#